data_AF-A0A349MN48-F1
#
_entry.id   AF-A0A349MN48-F1
#
_cell.length_a   1.000
_cell.length_b   1.000
_cell.length_c   1.000
_cell.angle_alpha   90.00
_cell.angle_beta   90.00
_cell.angle_gamma   90.00
#
_symmetry.space_group_name_H-M   'P 1'
#
loop_
_entity.id
_entity.type
_entity.pdbx_description
1 polymer ?
#
loop_
_entity_poly.entity_id
_entity_poly.type
_entity_poly.pdbx_seq_one_letter_code
_entity_poly.pdbx_strand_id
1 'polypeptide(L)' 'MDSFAVDITHISQARINSDVVLWGEGLPVEEVAQHAGTIGYELLTRVTQRVPFVCFD' A
#
# COMPACT_ATOMS: atom_id res chain seq x y z
N MET A 1 -4.68 -2.35 15.35
CA MET A 1 -5.49 -2.54 14.13
C MET A 1 -4.49 -2.74 13.03
N ASP A 2 -4.47 -3.94 12.45
CA ASP A 2 -3.27 -4.46 11.77
C ASP A 2 -3.61 -5.18 10.45
N SER A 3 -4.89 -5.13 10.04
CA SER A 3 -5.40 -5.81 8.86
C SER A 3 -6.40 -4.93 8.10
N PHE A 4 -6.38 -5.02 6.78
CA PHE A 4 -7.42 -4.52 5.89
C PHE A 4 -7.81 -5.64 4.91
N ALA A 5 -8.98 -5.53 4.30
CA ALA A 5 -9.50 -6.54 3.37
C ALA A 5 -9.45 -6.01 1.93
N VAL A 6 -9.20 -6.90 0.99
CA VAL A 6 -9.27 -6.66 -0.45
C VAL A 6 -10.09 -7.76 -1.11
N ASP A 7 -10.83 -7.40 -2.14
CA ASP A 7 -11.52 -8.38 -2.98
C ASP A 7 -10.56 -8.92 -4.04
N ILE A 8 -10.38 -10.24 -4.03
CA ILE A 8 -9.50 -10.96 -4.95
C ILE A 8 -10.27 -11.91 -5.87
N THR A 9 -11.59 -11.79 -5.97
CA THR A 9 -12.47 -12.69 -6.73
C THR A 9 -11.99 -12.95 -8.16
N HIS A 10 -11.33 -11.96 -8.79
CA HIS A 10 -10.83 -12.04 -10.17
C HIS A 10 -9.30 -12.17 -10.29
N ILE A 11 -8.60 -12.48 -9.19
CA ILE A 11 -7.14 -12.58 -9.13
C ILE A 11 -6.76 -14.02 -8.74
N SER A 12 -6.92 -14.97 -9.67
CA SER A 12 -6.71 -16.40 -9.42
C SER A 12 -5.28 -16.78 -8.99
N GLN A 13 -4.30 -15.92 -9.28
CA GLN A 13 -2.90 -16.09 -8.89
C GLN A 13 -2.59 -15.56 -7.48
N ALA A 14 -3.55 -14.90 -6.81
CA ALA A 14 -3.38 -14.49 -5.44
C ALA A 14 -3.42 -15.71 -4.52
N ARG A 15 -2.37 -15.88 -3.73
CA ARG A 15 -2.23 -16.93 -2.72
C ARG A 15 -1.67 -16.36 -1.42
N ILE A 16 -1.69 -17.16 -0.36
CA ILE A 16 -1.00 -16.84 0.89
C ILE A 16 0.47 -16.48 0.57
N ASN A 17 0.98 -15.43 1.23
CA ASN A 17 2.30 -14.85 1.02
C ASN A 17 2.52 -14.19 -0.36
N SER A 18 1.46 -13.87 -1.11
CA SER A 18 1.62 -13.00 -2.28
C SER A 18 2.03 -11.59 -1.83
N ASP A 19 2.96 -10.99 -2.56
CA ASP A 19 3.35 -9.60 -2.33
C ASP A 19 2.18 -8.66 -2.59
N VAL A 20 2.13 -7.59 -1.80
CA VAL A 20 1.09 -6.54 -1.90
C VAL A 20 1.79 -5.19 -1.97
N VAL A 21 1.43 -4.40 -2.97
CA VAL A 21 1.88 -3.02 -3.12
C VAL A 21 0.72 -2.09 -2.73
N LEU A 22 0.86 -1.36 -1.63
CA LEU A 22 -0.12 -0.33 -1.22
C LEU A 22 0.02 0.95 -2.03
N TRP A 23 1.27 1.32 -2.35
CA TRP A 23 1.69 2.31 -3.33
C TRP A 23 3.17 2.02 -3.67
N GLY A 24 3.61 2.37 -4.87
CA GLY A 24 4.97 2.06 -5.35
C GLY A 24 5.00 1.77 -6.84
N GLU A 25 5.78 0.77 -7.25
CA GLU A 25 5.90 0.34 -8.64
C GLU A 25 4.51 0.00 -9.22
N GLY A 26 4.16 0.68 -10.32
CA GLY A 26 2.87 0.49 -11.00
C GLY A 26 1.64 1.13 -10.33
N LEU A 27 1.79 1.72 -9.13
CA LEU A 27 0.70 2.39 -8.40
C LEU A 27 1.20 3.65 -7.67
N PRO A 28 1.10 4.84 -8.30
CA PRO A 28 1.55 6.10 -7.70
C PRO A 28 0.82 6.43 -6.38
N VAL A 29 1.55 7.00 -5.41
CA VAL A 29 0.97 7.36 -4.10
C VAL A 29 -0.10 8.45 -4.22
N GLU A 30 -0.01 9.32 -5.24
CA GLU A 30 -0.98 10.36 -5.54
C GLU A 30 -2.34 9.78 -5.92
N GLU A 31 -2.36 8.68 -6.68
CA GLU A 31 -3.60 7.99 -7.07
C GLU A 31 -4.28 7.41 -5.83
N VAL A 32 -3.51 6.79 -4.94
CA VAL A 32 -4.02 6.24 -3.68
C VAL A 32 -4.56 7.35 -2.78
N ALA A 33 -3.83 8.46 -2.67
CA ALA A 33 -4.26 9.61 -1.88
C ALA A 33 -5.59 10.20 -2.38
N GLN A 34 -5.76 10.31 -3.70
CA GLN A 34 -7.00 10.78 -4.32
C GLN A 34 -8.19 9.88 -3.95
N HIS A 35 -8.04 8.56 -4.03
CA HIS A 35 -9.09 7.61 -3.64
C HIS A 35 -9.36 7.60 -2.13
N ALA A 36 -8.34 7.90 -1.32
CA ALA A 36 -8.45 8.01 0.14
C ALA A 36 -8.95 9.38 0.62
N GLY A 37 -9.19 10.34 -0.28
CA GLY A 37 -9.64 11.70 0.08
C GLY A 37 -8.59 12.54 0.80
N THR A 38 -7.31 12.30 0.52
CA THR A 38 -6.16 13.02 1.11
C THR A 38 -5.13 13.39 0.03
N ILE A 39 -3.93 13.81 0.44
CA ILE A 39 -2.79 14.16 -0.41
C ILE A 39 -1.61 13.20 -0.14
N GLY A 40 -0.75 13.00 -1.15
CA GLY A 40 0.40 12.09 -1.04
C GLY A 40 1.32 12.40 0.15
N TYR A 41 1.46 13.68 0.51
CA TYR A 41 2.22 14.09 1.69
C TYR A 41 1.72 13.42 2.97
N GLU A 42 0.41 13.31 3.16
CA GLU A 42 -0.15 12.70 4.37
C GLU A 42 0.17 11.20 4.42
N LEU A 43 0.02 10.48 3.29
CA LEU A 43 0.34 9.06 3.22
C LEU A 43 1.83 8.78 3.50
N LEU A 44 2.73 9.60 2.96
CA LEU A 44 4.17 9.43 3.12
C LEU A 44 4.66 9.79 4.54
N THR A 45 4.05 10.79 5.18
CA THR A 45 4.54 11.34 6.46
C THR A 45 3.86 10.76 7.69
N ARG A 46 2.67 10.16 7.55
CA ARG A 46 1.93 9.52 8.66
C ARG A 46 2.21 8.01 8.80
N VAL A 47 3.26 7.50 8.17
CA VAL A 47 3.72 6.12 8.39
C VAL A 47 4.24 5.98 9.84
N THR A 48 3.63 5.07 10.60
CA THR A 48 4.01 4.87 12.01
C THR A 48 5.27 4.03 12.18
N GLN A 49 5.88 4.07 13.37
CA GLN A 49 7.11 3.34 13.71
C GLN A 49 7.05 1.82 13.55
N ARG A 50 5.86 1.23 13.35
CA ARG A 50 5.71 -0.21 13.14
C ARG A 50 6.23 -0.68 11.77
N VAL A 51 6.30 0.21 10.78
CA VAL A 51 6.74 -0.13 9.43
C VAL A 51 8.26 0.00 9.34
N PRO A 52 8.99 -1.07 8.98
CA PRO A 52 10.44 -0.99 8.80
C PRO A 52 10.77 -0.22 7.52
N PHE A 53 11.76 0.66 7.60
CA PHE A 53 12.32 1.37 6.44
C PHE A 53 13.59 0.63 5.99
N VAL A 54 13.62 0.23 4.72
CA VAL A 54 14.77 -0.44 4.12
C VAL A 54 15.26 0.42 2.96
N CYS A 55 16.55 0.75 2.97
CA CYS A 55 17.20 1.47 1.89
C CYS A 55 18.02 0.48 1.06
N PHE A 56 17.81 0.53 -0.25
CA PHE A 56 18.59 -0.20 -1.24
C PHE A 56 19.28 0.83 -2.15
N ASP A 57 20.42 0.47 -2.71
CA ASP A 57 21.18 1.32 -3.64
C ASP A 57 20.53 1.42 -5.02
#